data_AF-A0A554VK75-F1
#
_entry.id   AF-A0A554VK75-F1
#
_cell.length_a   1.000
_cell.length_b   1.000
_cell.length_c   1.000
_cell.angle_alpha   90.00
_cell.angle_beta   90.00
_cell.angle_gamma   90.00
#
_symmetry.space_group_name_H-M   'P 1'
#
loop_
_entity.id
_entity.type
_entity.pdbx_description
1 polymer ?
#
loop_
_entity_poly.entity_id
_entity_poly.type
_entity_poly.pdbx_seq_one_letter_code
_entity_poly.pdbx_strand_id
1 'polypeptide(L)'
;MPTPRIDINLNKIAHNAKALSSLFQSKGISIIAVTKGICAHPQIANVLVKSGVKILADSRIANIKKMRDAKVKATFLLIRTPMISQAESVVLETDMSLNSELSVIKKLSEFAILHGKIHKIIIMVELGDLREGIVPSQLENTIKKVLTLKGIELKGIGTNLACFSGVKPTTEKMDMLSTIAVSIEKKFHIKLSIISGGNSANYNWFSTTKDVGRINNLRLGESIFLGYEPLTGKPIPKLYQDAFMLVAEVIELKNKSSVPNGEIGLDSFGNKPKFKDQGMIRRAILAMGVQDVMVTGLTPKLDIEILGAGGDHIIINAKKEDLKVGSDVSFTLKYGALVTAMNSSYIFKNIIAPIRAKEYCAIVEEKDRIHKKKIAVMTVKEDHSPLISLQDSDFNLIFEKSIQKNYRYLVRKEVYKKIGRISKLLDNQGKKLIIRSAWRSFDHQQKLWDQKVGFMKKKHPEKTIEEIDEIVSSFIAPKRQSTHSTGGAVDALIYDLQKKCVLDFGTNDGLHIDLNEKCYPRHPDVSEEAKKNRKLLMKLFENEDFVCDHKEYWHFDYGNIGWAAEKDKEYANYSVLEESFVKPSTLNYPDQIFFYL
;
A
#
# COMPACT_ATOMS: atom_id res chain seq x y z
N MET A 1 4.15 -17.29 2.81
CA MET A 1 5.31 -16.38 2.99
C MET A 1 5.81 -16.56 4.42
N PRO A 2 7.11 -16.42 4.70
CA PRO A 2 7.63 -16.58 6.06
C PRO A 2 6.98 -15.59 7.03
N THR A 3 6.74 -16.03 8.26
CA THR A 3 6.19 -15.26 9.40
C THR A 3 7.09 -15.51 10.63
N PRO A 4 7.32 -14.50 11.49
CA PRO A 4 6.84 -13.12 11.39
C PRO A 4 7.58 -12.34 10.28
N ARG A 5 6.87 -11.39 9.65
CA ARG A 5 7.43 -10.55 8.58
C ARG A 5 6.95 -9.11 8.66
N ILE A 6 7.70 -8.21 8.06
CA ILE A 6 7.28 -6.85 7.77
C ILE A 6 7.18 -6.67 6.26
N ASP A 7 5.97 -6.42 5.79
CA ASP A 7 5.61 -6.12 4.42
C ASP A 7 5.86 -4.63 4.15
N ILE A 8 6.75 -4.33 3.20
CA ILE A 8 7.27 -2.97 2.92
C ILE A 8 6.87 -2.55 1.51
N ASN A 9 5.94 -1.60 1.40
CA ASN A 9 5.44 -1.12 0.11
C ASN A 9 6.26 0.08 -0.39
N LEU A 10 7.10 -0.17 -1.40
CA LEU A 10 8.00 0.84 -1.95
C LEU A 10 7.26 2.01 -2.63
N ASN A 11 6.10 1.76 -3.24
CA ASN A 11 5.33 2.82 -3.92
C ASN A 11 4.74 3.81 -2.92
N LYS A 12 4.24 3.31 -1.79
CA LYS A 12 3.71 4.17 -0.72
C LYS A 12 4.81 5.02 -0.10
N ILE A 13 6.00 4.47 0.10
CA ILE A 13 7.18 5.23 0.56
C ILE A 13 7.56 6.29 -0.49
N ALA A 14 7.61 5.91 -1.76
CA ALA A 14 7.93 6.83 -2.85
C ALA A 14 6.95 8.00 -2.92
N HIS A 15 5.65 7.71 -2.81
CA HIS A 15 4.56 8.68 -2.76
C HIS A 15 4.71 9.62 -1.57
N ASN A 16 4.90 9.08 -0.37
CA ASN A 16 5.05 9.88 0.85
C ASN A 16 6.25 10.83 0.75
N ALA A 17 7.39 10.32 0.26
CA ALA A 17 8.59 11.13 0.05
C ALA A 17 8.33 12.28 -0.93
N LYS A 18 7.71 12.02 -2.09
CA LYS A 18 7.37 13.05 -3.09
C LYS A 18 6.39 14.07 -2.55
N ALA A 19 5.33 13.62 -1.88
CA ALA A 19 4.32 14.51 -1.32
C ALA A 19 4.91 15.46 -0.28
N LEU A 20 5.76 14.94 0.62
CA LEU A 20 6.46 15.76 1.61
C LEU A 20 7.49 16.69 0.98
N SER A 21 8.28 16.21 0.01
CA SER A 21 9.22 17.06 -0.74
C SER A 21 8.51 18.24 -1.37
N SER A 22 7.42 18.00 -2.10
CA SER A 22 6.63 19.08 -2.74
C SER A 22 6.00 20.01 -1.70
N LEU A 23 5.49 19.46 -0.59
CA LEU A 23 4.90 20.26 0.48
C LEU A 23 5.92 21.24 1.07
N PHE A 24 7.09 20.76 1.50
CA PHE A 24 8.10 21.63 2.12
C PHE A 24 8.74 22.59 1.11
N GLN A 25 8.92 22.15 -0.13
CA GLN A 25 9.47 22.97 -1.21
C GLN A 25 8.56 24.17 -1.56
N SER A 26 7.25 24.08 -1.30
CA SER A 26 6.31 25.19 -1.53
C SER A 26 6.65 26.48 -0.76
N LYS A 27 7.42 26.38 0.33
CA LYS A 27 7.96 27.52 1.08
C LYS A 27 9.50 27.54 1.08
N GLY A 28 10.13 26.95 0.06
CA GLY A 28 11.59 26.95 -0.12
C GLY A 28 12.38 26.04 0.83
N ILE A 29 11.72 25.12 1.55
CA ILE A 29 12.40 24.18 2.46
C ILE A 29 12.72 22.88 1.73
N SER A 30 14.00 22.53 1.69
CA SER A 30 14.49 21.24 1.23
C SER A 30 14.35 20.17 2.30
N ILE A 31 14.26 18.89 1.91
CA ILE A 31 14.22 17.77 2.86
C ILE A 31 15.48 16.89 2.78
N ILE A 32 15.87 16.35 3.92
CA ILE A 32 16.83 15.25 4.07
C ILE A 32 16.04 14.03 4.52
N ALA A 33 16.14 12.90 3.83
CA ALA A 33 15.48 11.67 4.26
C ALA A 33 16.37 10.89 5.22
N VAL A 34 15.83 10.62 6.42
CA VAL A 34 16.53 9.96 7.52
C VAL A 34 16.23 8.46 7.49
N THR A 35 17.22 7.63 7.19
CA THR A 35 17.09 6.17 6.95
C THR A 35 17.25 5.31 8.20
N LYS A 36 17.56 5.90 9.37
CA LYS A 36 17.87 5.13 10.60
C LYS A 36 16.75 4.19 11.03
N GLY A 37 15.49 4.59 10.82
CA GLY A 37 14.31 3.80 11.19
C GLY A 37 14.08 2.57 10.32
N ILE A 38 14.76 2.49 9.17
CA ILE A 38 14.70 1.36 8.23
C ILE A 38 16.06 0.66 8.08
N CYS A 39 16.98 0.89 9.02
CA CYS A 39 18.33 0.30 9.06
C CYS A 39 19.07 0.41 7.71
N ALA A 40 18.93 1.58 7.08
CA ALA A 40 19.48 1.91 5.77
C ALA A 40 19.27 0.82 4.71
N HIS A 41 18.07 0.24 4.65
CA HIS A 41 17.70 -0.75 3.65
C HIS A 41 17.93 -0.21 2.20
N PRO A 42 18.83 -0.81 1.39
CA PRO A 42 19.28 -0.22 0.13
C PRO A 42 18.17 -0.01 -0.90
N GLN A 43 17.19 -0.92 -0.97
CA GLN A 43 16.06 -0.76 -1.89
C GLN A 43 15.18 0.45 -1.51
N ILE A 44 14.97 0.70 -0.22
CA ILE A 44 14.21 1.87 0.26
C ILE A 44 15.01 3.14 0.01
N ALA A 45 16.31 3.13 0.30
CA ALA A 45 17.22 4.25 0.03
C ALA A 45 17.21 4.65 -1.45
N ASN A 46 17.29 3.68 -2.37
CA ASN A 46 17.19 3.93 -3.81
C ASN A 46 15.83 4.51 -4.22
N VAL A 47 14.74 4.08 -3.59
CA VAL A 47 13.41 4.64 -3.83
C VAL A 47 13.35 6.11 -3.41
N LEU A 48 13.91 6.47 -2.25
CA LEU A 48 13.97 7.86 -1.79
C LEU A 48 14.74 8.75 -2.77
N VAL A 49 15.89 8.27 -3.29
CA VAL A 49 16.67 8.99 -4.32
C VAL A 49 15.87 9.16 -5.61
N LYS A 50 15.23 8.09 -6.11
CA LYS A 50 14.38 8.14 -7.31
C LYS A 50 13.16 9.05 -7.13
N SER A 51 12.72 9.27 -5.89
CA SER A 51 11.67 10.23 -5.54
C SER A 51 12.15 11.69 -5.51
N GLY A 52 13.43 11.96 -5.79
CA GLY A 52 14.00 13.30 -5.87
C GLY A 52 14.73 13.77 -4.61
N VAL A 53 14.88 12.91 -3.59
CA VAL A 53 15.65 13.24 -2.39
C VAL A 53 17.15 13.20 -2.69
N LYS A 54 17.84 14.31 -2.46
CA LYS A 54 19.28 14.46 -2.76
C LYS A 54 20.20 14.00 -1.63
N ILE A 55 19.76 14.19 -0.38
CA ILE A 55 20.55 13.90 0.82
C ILE A 55 19.85 12.80 1.62
N LEU A 56 20.57 11.70 1.85
CA LEU A 56 20.17 10.64 2.77
C LEU A 56 20.99 10.75 4.05
N ALA A 57 20.34 10.46 5.17
CA ALA A 57 20.96 10.63 6.47
C ALA A 57 20.74 9.44 7.40
N ASP A 58 21.76 9.08 8.17
CA ASP A 58 21.66 8.01 9.16
C ASP A 58 22.42 8.38 10.44
N SER A 59 22.08 7.73 11.55
CA SER A 59 22.77 7.93 12.83
C SER A 59 23.92 6.96 13.05
N ARG A 60 24.07 5.94 12.19
CA ARG A 60 25.12 4.92 12.28
C ARG A 60 26.00 4.94 11.03
N ILE A 61 27.31 4.99 11.21
CA ILE A 61 28.26 4.97 10.08
C ILE A 61 28.17 3.66 9.28
N ALA A 62 27.95 2.53 9.95
CA ALA A 62 27.75 1.23 9.29
C ALA A 62 26.56 1.23 8.32
N ASN A 63 25.49 1.96 8.65
CA ASN A 63 24.32 2.10 7.79
C ASN A 63 24.64 2.94 6.54
N ILE A 64 25.45 4.00 6.69
CA ILE A 64 25.91 4.80 5.54
C ILE A 64 26.81 3.96 4.63
N LYS A 65 27.78 3.23 5.21
CA LYS A 65 28.63 2.30 4.47
C LYS A 65 27.81 1.27 3.69
N LYS A 66 26.82 0.65 4.33
CA LYS A 66 25.86 -0.27 3.68
C LYS A 66 25.19 0.34 2.45
N MET A 67 24.79 1.61 2.49
CA MET A 67 24.21 2.29 1.32
C MET A 67 25.24 2.58 0.24
N ARG A 68 26.48 2.94 0.61
CA ARG A 68 27.58 3.15 -0.35
C ARG A 68 27.98 1.85 -1.05
N ASP A 69 28.14 0.77 -0.30
CA ASP A 69 28.46 -0.56 -0.82
C ASP A 69 27.37 -1.02 -1.81
N ALA A 70 26.11 -0.69 -1.51
CA ALA A 70 24.97 -0.90 -2.40
C ALA A 70 24.84 0.13 -3.54
N LYS A 71 25.84 1.00 -3.73
CA LYS A 71 25.95 2.01 -4.80
C LYS A 71 24.76 2.98 -4.86
N VAL A 72 24.15 3.30 -3.73
CA VAL A 72 23.09 4.31 -3.64
C VAL A 72 23.68 5.68 -3.97
N LYS A 73 23.15 6.35 -4.99
CA LYS A 73 23.63 7.66 -5.48
C LYS A 73 22.99 8.82 -4.71
N ALA A 74 23.53 9.14 -3.54
CA ALA A 74 23.08 10.26 -2.73
C ALA A 74 24.26 10.97 -2.04
N THR A 75 24.04 12.19 -1.57
CA THR A 75 24.90 12.80 -0.54
C THR A 75 24.54 12.19 0.81
N PHE A 76 25.55 11.76 1.57
CA PHE A 76 25.35 11.11 2.87
C PHE A 76 25.69 12.04 4.04
N LEU A 77 24.72 12.20 4.95
CA LEU A 77 24.86 12.97 6.17
C LEU A 77 24.79 12.06 7.41
N LEU A 78 25.81 12.09 8.26
CA LEU A 78 25.72 11.49 9.59
C LEU A 78 24.98 12.44 10.55
N ILE A 79 23.87 11.99 11.14
CA ILE A 79 22.99 12.82 12.00
C ILE A 79 23.21 12.63 13.50
N ARG A 80 24.40 12.17 13.87
CA ARG A 80 24.85 12.03 15.25
C ARG A 80 26.29 12.53 15.34
N THR A 81 26.63 13.22 16.41
CA THR A 81 28.03 13.56 16.72
C THR A 81 28.87 12.27 16.68
N PRO A 82 29.93 12.21 15.85
CA PRO A 82 30.77 11.02 15.73
C PRO A 82 31.40 10.61 17.07
N MET A 83 31.57 9.30 17.26
CA MET A 83 32.53 8.81 18.24
C MET A 83 33.94 9.11 17.73
N ILE A 84 34.87 9.51 18.60
CA ILE A 84 36.26 9.76 18.22
C ILE A 84 36.88 8.56 17.51
N SER A 85 36.58 7.34 17.98
CA SER A 85 37.02 6.07 17.38
C SER A 85 36.47 5.82 15.97
N GLN A 86 35.45 6.57 15.53
CA GLN A 86 34.86 6.48 14.20
C GLN A 86 35.19 7.68 13.31
N ALA A 87 35.90 8.68 13.82
CA ALA A 87 36.10 9.96 13.12
C ALA A 87 36.73 9.77 11.73
N GLU A 88 37.72 8.89 11.58
CA GLU A 88 38.33 8.57 10.29
C GLU A 88 37.31 7.99 9.31
N SER A 89 36.55 6.97 9.74
CA SER A 89 35.50 6.37 8.91
C SER A 89 34.42 7.38 8.54
N VAL A 90 34.09 8.34 9.41
CA VAL A 90 33.15 9.42 9.08
C VAL A 90 33.68 10.30 7.95
N VAL A 91 34.95 10.71 8.01
CA VAL A 91 35.59 11.50 6.93
C VAL A 91 35.65 10.73 5.61
N LEU A 92 35.86 9.41 5.67
CA LEU A 92 35.98 8.58 4.48
C LEU A 92 34.62 8.27 3.84
N GLU A 93 33.62 7.94 4.66
CA GLU A 93 32.35 7.36 4.24
C GLU A 93 31.18 8.35 4.23
N THR A 94 31.35 9.60 4.66
CA THR A 94 30.26 10.58 4.67
C THR A 94 30.66 11.84 3.93
N ASP A 95 29.66 12.53 3.38
CA ASP A 95 29.89 13.83 2.74
C ASP A 95 29.78 14.97 3.75
N MET A 96 29.00 14.75 4.82
CA MET A 96 28.76 15.72 5.89
C MET A 96 28.45 15.02 7.23
N SER A 97 28.65 15.71 8.35
CA SER A 97 28.18 15.25 9.67
C SER A 97 27.64 16.37 10.57
N LEU A 98 26.63 16.04 11.37
CA LEU A 98 26.15 16.88 12.48
C LEU A 98 27.14 16.80 13.64
N ASN A 99 27.45 17.94 14.26
CA ASN A 99 28.39 18.01 15.38
C ASN A 99 27.93 19.03 16.43
N SER A 100 28.21 18.72 17.70
CA SER A 100 28.01 19.64 18.83
C SER A 100 29.23 19.71 19.77
N GLU A 101 30.29 18.94 19.50
CA GLU A 101 31.44 18.77 20.39
C GLU A 101 32.75 19.13 19.67
N LEU A 102 33.48 20.10 20.19
CA LEU A 102 34.67 20.64 19.54
C LEU A 102 35.82 19.63 19.47
N SER A 103 36.00 18.81 20.50
CA SER A 103 37.04 17.77 20.51
C SER A 103 36.84 16.75 19.37
N VAL A 104 35.58 16.41 19.07
CA VAL A 104 35.22 15.56 17.93
C VAL A 104 35.51 16.25 16.60
N ILE A 105 35.17 17.54 16.46
CA ILE A 105 35.45 18.30 15.23
C ILE A 105 36.96 18.40 14.97
N LYS A 106 37.77 18.60 16.01
CA LYS A 106 39.24 18.56 15.90
C LYS A 106 39.73 17.21 15.38
N LYS A 107 39.19 16.10 15.89
CA LYS A 107 39.55 14.77 15.39
C LYS A 107 39.12 14.56 13.92
N LEU A 108 37.96 15.05 13.53
CA LEU A 108 37.54 15.05 12.12
C LEU A 108 38.49 15.87 11.25
N SER A 109 38.94 17.03 11.74
CA SER A 109 39.91 17.89 11.06
C SER A 109 41.24 17.17 10.81
N GLU A 110 41.78 16.50 11.83
CA GLU A 110 43.01 15.71 11.71
C GLU A 110 42.90 14.65 10.60
N PHE A 111 41.82 13.85 10.61
CA PHE A 111 41.62 12.81 9.60
C PHE A 111 41.28 13.38 8.21
N ALA A 112 40.56 14.50 8.14
CA ALA A 112 40.30 15.17 6.86
C ALA A 112 41.60 15.64 6.21
N ILE A 113 42.51 16.24 6.99
CA ILE A 113 43.84 16.64 6.52
C ILE A 113 44.64 15.40 6.10
N LEU A 114 44.66 14.36 6.92
CA LEU A 114 45.39 13.11 6.63
C LEU A 114 44.98 12.50 5.28
N HIS A 115 43.69 12.53 4.96
CA HIS A 115 43.12 11.97 3.73
C HIS A 115 42.99 12.97 2.58
N GLY A 116 43.54 14.19 2.71
CA GLY A 116 43.46 15.23 1.69
C GLY A 116 42.03 15.66 1.35
N LYS A 117 41.10 15.56 2.30
CA LYS A 117 39.68 15.89 2.15
C LYS A 117 39.30 17.16 2.91
N ILE A 118 38.19 17.75 2.50
CA ILE A 118 37.48 18.77 3.28
C ILE A 118 36.17 18.14 3.76
N HIS A 119 36.08 17.89 5.06
CA HIS A 119 34.89 17.33 5.68
C HIS A 119 33.91 18.44 6.07
N LYS A 120 32.67 18.32 5.61
CA LYS A 120 31.63 19.33 5.85
C LYS A 120 30.91 19.04 7.15
N ILE A 121 30.63 20.08 7.92
CA ILE A 121 29.90 19.95 9.18
C ILE A 121 28.72 20.89 9.27
N ILE A 122 27.71 20.47 10.03
CA ILE A 122 26.61 21.31 10.49
C ILE A 122 26.66 21.32 12.02
N ILE A 123 26.69 22.51 12.60
CA ILE A 123 26.73 22.67 14.07
C ILE A 123 25.33 22.60 14.64
N MET A 124 25.12 21.71 15.60
CA MET A 124 23.84 21.58 16.30
C MET A 124 23.74 22.61 17.42
N VAL A 125 22.60 23.29 17.50
CA VAL A 125 22.25 24.32 18.47
C VAL A 125 21.17 23.77 19.40
N GLU A 126 21.43 23.84 20.70
CA GLU A 126 20.48 23.43 21.73
C GLU A 126 19.42 24.52 21.92
N LEU A 127 18.15 24.17 21.71
CA LEU A 127 17.00 25.08 21.80
C LEU A 127 15.89 24.58 22.73
N GLY A 128 16.15 23.56 23.55
CA GLY A 128 15.27 23.07 24.62
C GLY A 128 15.07 21.55 24.67
N ASP A 129 15.51 20.78 23.67
CA ASP A 129 15.35 19.32 23.70
C ASP A 129 16.30 18.67 24.74
N LEU A 130 17.38 19.37 25.12
CA LEU A 130 18.41 18.93 26.08
C LEU A 130 19.06 17.59 25.69
N ARG A 131 19.10 17.29 24.39
CA ARG A 131 19.62 16.03 23.84
C ARG A 131 21.03 16.18 23.28
N GLU A 132 21.21 17.14 22.39
CA GLU A 132 22.49 17.52 21.81
C GLU A 132 22.43 18.97 21.32
N GLY A 133 23.60 19.58 21.23
CA GLY A 133 23.76 20.90 20.66
C GLY A 133 24.54 21.81 21.58
N ILE A 134 25.06 22.88 21.00
CA ILE A 134 25.76 23.92 21.71
C ILE A 134 24.73 24.94 22.16
N VAL A 135 24.75 25.28 23.45
CA VAL A 135 23.87 26.34 23.96
C VAL A 135 24.23 27.68 23.31
N PRO A 136 23.24 28.56 23.01
CA PRO A 136 23.49 29.78 22.24
C PRO A 136 24.62 30.67 22.78
N SER A 137 24.77 30.76 24.11
CA SER A 137 25.82 31.55 24.77
C SER A 137 27.25 31.07 24.48
N GLN A 138 27.44 29.80 24.11
CA GLN A 138 28.75 29.21 23.81
C GLN A 138 29.01 29.06 22.30
N LEU A 139 28.00 29.33 21.48
CA LEU A 139 28.02 29.03 20.05
C LEU A 139 29.06 29.86 19.30
N GLU A 140 29.14 31.16 19.57
CA GLU A 140 30.08 32.06 18.89
C GLU A 140 31.54 31.65 19.15
N ASN A 141 31.90 31.37 20.41
CA ASN A 141 33.24 30.92 20.77
C ASN A 141 33.59 29.60 20.08
N THR A 142 32.61 28.69 19.97
CA THR A 142 32.83 27.42 19.30
C THR A 142 33.02 27.61 17.80
N ILE A 143 32.21 28.43 17.14
CA ILE A 143 32.35 28.72 15.71
C ILE A 143 33.69 29.37 15.42
N LYS A 144 34.13 30.34 16.25
CA LYS A 144 35.46 30.95 16.12
C LYS A 144 36.57 29.89 16.08
N LYS A 145 36.50 28.88 16.95
CA LYS A 145 37.48 27.77 17.00
C LYS A 145 37.33 26.79 15.83
N VAL A 146 36.10 26.54 15.37
CA VAL A 146 35.84 25.67 14.21
C VAL A 146 36.42 26.27 12.93
N LEU A 147 36.27 27.58 12.73
CA LEU A 147 36.75 28.27 11.52
C LEU A 147 38.28 28.28 11.39
N THR A 148 39.03 28.02 12.47
CA THR A 148 40.50 27.88 12.40
C THR A 148 40.96 26.47 12.03
N LEU A 149 40.05 25.49 11.98
CA LEU A 149 40.41 24.09 11.70
C LEU A 149 40.52 23.86 10.19
N LYS A 150 41.71 23.45 9.75
CA LYS A 150 41.94 23.02 8.36
C LYS A 150 41.20 21.71 8.07
N GLY A 151 40.84 21.47 6.81
CA GLY A 151 40.12 20.25 6.43
C GLY A 151 38.66 20.20 6.90
N ILE A 152 38.13 21.26 7.53
CA ILE A 152 36.73 21.37 7.94
C ILE A 152 36.05 22.53 7.20
N GLU A 153 34.84 22.29 6.71
CA GLU A 153 33.96 23.33 6.15
C GLU A 153 32.66 23.43 6.95
N LEU A 154 32.39 24.60 7.53
CA LEU A 154 31.12 24.86 8.20
C LEU A 154 30.02 25.14 7.17
N LYS A 155 29.16 24.15 6.91
CA LYS A 155 28.06 24.26 5.94
C LYS A 155 26.79 24.90 6.48
N GLY A 156 26.59 24.87 7.79
CA GLY A 156 25.30 25.22 8.36
C GLY A 156 25.20 25.09 9.87
N ILE A 157 24.02 25.43 10.37
CA ILE A 157 23.59 25.13 11.73
C ILE A 157 22.26 24.36 11.70
N GLY A 158 21.94 23.64 12.76
CA GLY A 158 20.66 22.98 12.90
C GLY A 158 20.27 22.83 14.35
N THR A 159 19.02 22.45 14.59
CA THR A 159 18.54 22.06 15.92
C THR A 159 17.77 20.76 15.81
N ASN A 160 17.59 20.04 16.91
CA ASN A 160 16.64 18.94 16.98
C ASN A 160 15.68 19.18 18.15
N LEU A 161 14.39 18.96 17.90
CA LEU A 161 13.32 19.16 18.86
C LEU A 161 12.41 17.91 18.86
N ALA A 162 11.55 17.79 19.88
CA ALA A 162 10.55 16.75 20.04
C ALA A 162 11.09 15.31 20.17
N CYS A 163 12.39 15.11 20.43
CA CYS A 163 12.95 13.77 20.44
C CYS A 163 13.24 13.24 21.84
N PHE A 164 13.89 14.03 22.71
CA PHE A 164 14.19 13.58 24.07
C PHE A 164 13.17 14.11 25.06
N SER A 165 13.03 15.43 25.17
CA SER A 165 12.14 16.06 26.15
C SER A 165 10.74 16.36 25.60
N GLY A 166 10.52 16.18 24.30
CA GLY A 166 9.23 16.44 23.66
C GLY A 166 8.96 17.93 23.39
N VAL A 167 9.97 18.80 23.54
CA VAL A 167 9.84 20.24 23.24
C VAL A 167 9.47 20.43 21.77
N LYS A 168 8.38 21.17 21.52
CA LYS A 168 7.83 21.34 20.18
C LYS A 168 8.62 22.35 19.35
N PRO A 169 8.74 22.16 18.02
CA PRO A 169 9.25 23.19 17.11
C PRO A 169 8.19 24.28 16.94
N THR A 170 8.27 25.35 17.73
CA THR A 170 7.39 26.51 17.62
C THR A 170 7.97 27.57 16.68
N THR A 171 7.15 28.55 16.27
CA THR A 171 7.63 29.73 15.52
C THR A 171 8.76 30.44 16.27
N GLU A 172 8.61 30.65 17.56
CA GLU A 172 9.65 31.21 18.43
C GLU A 172 10.99 30.45 18.32
N LYS A 173 10.96 29.10 18.34
CA LYS A 173 12.18 28.28 18.20
C LYS A 173 12.82 28.43 16.82
N MET A 174 12.02 28.52 15.76
CA MET A 174 12.51 28.67 14.40
C MET A 174 13.04 30.09 14.12
N ASP A 175 12.43 31.11 14.74
CA ASP A 175 12.88 32.50 14.69
C ASP A 175 14.19 32.68 15.46
N MET A 176 14.32 32.04 16.62
CA MET A 176 15.58 32.00 17.36
C MET A 176 16.71 31.38 16.53
N LEU A 177 16.47 30.21 15.90
CA LEU A 177 17.48 29.59 15.04
C LEU A 177 17.83 30.48 13.83
N SER A 178 16.83 31.13 13.25
CA SER A 178 17.03 32.06 12.13
C SER A 178 17.86 33.28 12.53
N THR A 179 17.58 33.86 13.69
CA THR A 179 18.33 34.99 14.26
C THR A 179 19.78 34.61 14.55
N ILE A 180 20.00 33.43 15.12
CA ILE A 180 21.33 32.87 15.35
C ILE A 180 22.09 32.71 14.04
N ALA A 181 21.45 32.18 12.99
CA ALA A 181 22.07 32.05 11.67
C ALA A 181 22.53 33.41 11.10
N VAL A 182 21.65 34.42 11.12
CA VAL A 182 21.97 35.78 10.65
C VAL A 182 23.12 36.39 11.45
N SER A 183 23.11 36.24 12.78
CA SER A 183 24.17 36.76 13.65
C SER A 183 25.53 36.13 13.33
N ILE A 184 25.57 34.80 13.15
CA ILE A 184 26.80 34.07 12.79
C ILE A 184 27.34 34.53 11.43
N GLU A 185 26.48 34.61 10.41
CA GLU A 185 26.89 35.03 9.07
C GLU A 185 27.46 36.45 9.07
N LYS A 186 26.79 37.39 9.75
CA LYS A 186 27.24 38.78 9.88
C LYS A 186 28.57 38.88 10.63
N LYS A 187 28.70 38.19 11.77
CA LYS A 187 29.87 38.30 12.64
C LYS A 187 31.13 37.69 12.04
N PHE A 188 30.99 36.54 11.39
CA PHE A 188 32.12 35.80 10.84
C PHE A 188 32.31 36.00 9.33
N HIS A 189 31.46 36.80 8.68
CA HIS A 189 31.47 37.06 7.24
C HIS A 189 31.44 35.77 6.41
N ILE A 190 30.60 34.82 6.83
CA ILE A 190 30.38 33.53 6.17
C ILE A 190 28.94 33.43 5.65
N LYS A 191 28.69 32.44 4.78
CA LYS A 191 27.34 32.10 4.31
C LYS A 191 26.99 30.67 4.70
N LEU A 192 25.94 30.51 5.48
CA LEU A 192 25.42 29.21 5.89
C LEU A 192 24.43 28.71 4.82
N SER A 193 24.74 27.57 4.23
CA SER A 193 23.93 26.96 3.17
C SER A 193 22.76 26.13 3.71
N ILE A 194 22.89 25.59 4.92
CA ILE A 194 21.89 24.70 5.54
C ILE A 194 21.53 25.24 6.92
N ILE A 195 20.28 25.65 7.11
CA ILE A 195 19.72 26.03 8.40
C ILE A 195 18.59 25.04 8.66
N SER A 196 18.92 23.99 9.42
CA SER A 196 18.09 22.79 9.51
C SER A 196 17.22 22.82 10.78
N GLY A 197 15.94 23.15 10.61
CA GLY A 197 15.02 23.49 11.70
C GLY A 197 14.56 22.32 12.58
N GLY A 198 14.84 21.08 12.19
CA GLY A 198 14.45 19.93 13.00
C GLY A 198 14.10 18.70 12.18
N ASN A 199 13.02 18.04 12.57
CA ASN A 199 12.65 16.72 12.08
C ASN A 199 11.16 16.64 11.66
N SER A 200 10.61 15.43 11.56
CA SER A 200 9.21 15.21 11.18
C SER A 200 8.19 15.94 12.08
N ALA A 201 8.53 16.28 13.33
CA ALA A 201 7.69 17.07 14.24
C ALA A 201 7.47 18.53 13.78
N ASN A 202 8.27 19.04 12.84
CA ASN A 202 8.13 20.39 12.30
C ASN A 202 6.91 20.55 11.37
N TYR A 203 6.19 19.47 11.04
CA TYR A 203 5.04 19.53 10.14
C TYR A 203 3.97 20.54 10.59
N ASN A 204 3.64 20.56 11.89
CA ASN A 204 2.61 21.47 12.42
C ASN A 204 3.04 22.93 12.29
N TRP A 205 4.27 23.27 12.69
CA TRP A 205 4.82 24.62 12.50
C TRP A 205 4.83 25.02 11.03
N PHE A 206 5.30 24.13 10.15
CA PHE A 206 5.35 24.41 8.72
C PHE A 206 3.96 24.68 8.14
N SER A 207 2.96 23.94 8.59
CA SER A 207 1.58 24.05 8.09
C SER A 207 0.92 25.37 8.50
N THR A 208 1.28 25.92 9.66
CA THR A 208 0.65 27.14 10.20
C THR A 208 1.45 28.40 9.95
N THR A 209 2.78 28.32 9.80
CA THR A 209 3.61 29.52 9.63
C THR A 209 3.44 30.15 8.25
N LYS A 210 3.42 31.48 8.19
CA LYS A 210 3.44 32.23 6.92
C LYS A 210 4.87 32.52 6.46
N ASP A 211 5.80 32.63 7.41
CA ASP A 211 7.21 32.90 7.17
C ASP A 211 8.06 31.77 7.77
N VAL A 212 9.02 31.29 7.01
CA VAL A 212 9.97 30.25 7.46
C VAL A 212 11.29 30.86 7.93
N GLY A 213 11.44 32.19 7.85
CA GLY A 213 12.65 32.91 8.20
C GLY A 213 13.84 32.41 7.40
N ARG A 214 14.89 32.00 8.09
CA ARG A 214 16.10 31.41 7.46
C ARG A 214 16.06 29.89 7.38
N ILE A 215 15.03 29.23 7.91
CA ILE A 215 14.92 27.78 7.86
C ILE A 215 14.74 27.35 6.41
N ASN A 216 15.70 26.57 5.89
CA ASN A 216 15.69 26.11 4.50
C ASN A 216 15.82 24.58 4.37
N ASN A 217 15.85 23.87 5.51
CA ASN A 217 16.04 22.44 5.54
C ASN A 217 15.31 21.77 6.72
N LEU A 218 14.78 20.56 6.49
CA LEU A 218 14.24 19.67 7.54
C LEU A 218 14.68 18.22 7.32
N ARG A 219 14.81 17.45 8.42
CA ARG A 219 15.31 16.06 8.41
C ARG A 219 14.18 15.07 8.73
N LEU A 220 13.58 14.49 7.71
CA LEU A 220 12.35 13.71 7.85
C LEU A 220 12.63 12.21 7.84
N GLY A 221 12.01 11.46 8.76
CA GLY A 221 12.07 10.00 8.78
C GLY A 221 10.69 9.41 9.01
N GLU A 222 10.16 9.58 10.22
CA GLU A 222 8.86 9.03 10.62
C GLU A 222 7.73 9.43 9.68
N SER A 223 7.64 10.71 9.31
CA SER A 223 6.58 11.18 8.41
C SER A 223 6.66 10.57 7.01
N ILE A 224 7.87 10.25 6.51
CA ILE A 224 8.04 9.58 5.22
C ILE A 224 7.54 8.13 5.31
N PHE A 225 7.95 7.40 6.36
CA PHE A 225 7.71 5.96 6.43
C PHE A 225 6.34 5.58 6.97
N LEU A 226 5.79 6.38 7.90
CA LEU A 226 4.55 6.06 8.59
C LEU A 226 3.43 7.05 8.29
N GLY A 227 3.70 8.18 7.64
CA GLY A 227 2.64 9.12 7.22
C GLY A 227 1.90 9.80 8.38
N TYR A 228 2.50 9.83 9.58
CA TYR A 228 1.95 10.48 10.77
C TYR A 228 2.75 11.73 11.15
N GLU A 229 2.07 12.65 11.83
CA GLU A 229 2.69 13.76 12.52
C GLU A 229 3.13 13.29 13.93
N PRO A 230 4.43 13.36 14.27
CA PRO A 230 4.95 12.72 15.48
C PRO A 230 4.36 13.23 16.81
N LEU A 231 4.03 14.52 16.93
CA LEU A 231 3.59 15.11 18.19
C LEU A 231 2.15 14.78 18.54
N THR A 232 1.27 14.69 17.55
CA THR A 232 -0.15 14.45 17.72
C THR A 232 -0.55 13.01 17.41
N GLY A 233 0.31 12.25 16.72
CA GLY A 233 -0.02 10.92 16.21
C GLY A 233 -1.12 10.93 15.14
N LYS A 234 -1.47 12.10 14.59
CA LYS A 234 -2.50 12.23 13.56
C LYS A 234 -1.93 11.96 12.18
N PRO A 235 -2.69 11.33 11.27
CA PRO A 235 -2.28 11.18 9.87
C PRO A 235 -2.01 12.53 9.23
N ILE A 236 -0.91 12.63 8.49
CA ILE A 236 -0.67 13.77 7.61
C ILE A 236 -1.52 13.58 6.35
N PRO A 237 -2.30 14.59 5.93
CA PRO A 237 -3.14 14.50 4.73
C PRO A 237 -2.35 14.03 3.50
N LYS A 238 -2.99 13.17 2.70
CA LYS A 238 -2.45 12.60 1.45
C LYS A 238 -1.26 11.64 1.62
N LEU A 239 -0.82 11.32 2.84
CA LEU A 239 0.22 10.31 3.05
C LEU A 239 -0.41 8.94 3.36
N TYR A 240 0.30 7.88 3.03
CA TYR A 240 -0.04 6.51 3.41
C TYR A 240 0.51 6.18 4.80
N GLN A 241 -0.30 5.50 5.61
CA GLN A 241 0.07 5.03 6.96
C GLN A 241 0.42 3.54 7.03
N ASP A 242 0.26 2.84 5.91
CA ASP A 242 0.40 1.39 5.78
C ASP A 242 1.45 1.03 4.71
N ALA A 243 2.50 1.85 4.63
CA ALA A 243 3.70 1.54 3.85
C ALA A 243 4.52 0.41 4.49
N PHE A 244 4.36 0.20 5.79
CA PHE A 244 4.92 -0.91 6.54
C PHE A 244 3.79 -1.63 7.28
N MET A 245 3.69 -2.94 7.08
CA MET A 245 2.71 -3.79 7.72
C MET A 245 3.43 -4.96 8.39
N LEU A 246 3.34 -5.08 9.70
CA LEU A 246 3.89 -6.24 10.41
C LEU A 246 2.84 -7.35 10.40
N VAL A 247 3.27 -8.58 10.13
CA VAL A 247 2.42 -9.76 10.04
C VAL A 247 3.00 -10.87 10.89
N ALA A 248 2.16 -11.48 11.72
CA ALA A 248 2.48 -12.67 12.48
C ALA A 248 1.39 -13.73 12.34
N GLU A 249 1.78 -14.98 12.48
CA GLU A 249 0.90 -16.13 12.38
C GLU A 249 0.29 -16.47 13.75
N VAL A 250 -0.99 -16.84 13.74
CA VAL A 250 -1.65 -17.47 14.89
C VAL A 250 -1.12 -18.89 15.07
N ILE A 251 -0.42 -19.15 16.17
CA ILE A 251 0.10 -20.48 16.52
C ILE A 251 -0.74 -21.22 17.55
N GLU A 252 -1.63 -20.51 18.25
CA GLU A 252 -2.59 -21.10 19.17
C GLU A 252 -3.88 -20.28 19.15
N LEU A 253 -5.04 -20.95 19.22
CA LEU A 253 -6.34 -20.32 19.44
C LEU A 253 -7.23 -21.24 20.29
N LYS A 254 -7.64 -20.76 21.46
CA LYS A 254 -8.49 -21.50 22.42
C LYS A 254 -9.44 -20.56 23.16
N ASN A 255 -10.54 -21.11 23.67
CA ASN A 255 -11.35 -20.42 24.68
C ASN A 255 -10.63 -20.54 26.04
N LYS A 256 -10.25 -19.42 26.64
CA LYS A 256 -9.53 -19.36 27.93
C LYS A 256 -10.14 -18.27 28.83
N SER A 257 -9.97 -18.41 30.14
CA SER A 257 -10.28 -17.33 31.08
C SER A 257 -9.48 -16.07 30.74
N SER A 258 -10.13 -14.91 30.83
CA SER A 258 -9.50 -13.59 30.66
C SER A 258 -8.53 -13.25 31.79
N VAL A 259 -8.74 -13.81 32.98
CA VAL A 259 -7.88 -13.65 34.17
C VAL A 259 -7.12 -14.95 34.50
N PRO A 260 -5.86 -14.85 34.97
CA PRO A 260 -5.11 -16.02 35.43
C PRO A 260 -5.69 -16.59 36.74
N ASN A 261 -5.44 -17.89 36.98
CA ASN A 261 -5.72 -18.54 38.26
C ASN A 261 -4.40 -18.68 39.04
N GLY A 262 -4.33 -18.09 40.24
CA GLY A 262 -3.17 -18.13 41.13
C GLY A 262 -2.76 -16.75 41.66
N GLU A 263 -1.77 -16.74 42.55
CA GLU A 263 -1.17 -15.51 43.07
C GLU A 263 -0.33 -14.81 41.99
N ILE A 264 -0.51 -13.49 41.84
CA ILE A 264 0.17 -12.71 40.80
C ILE A 264 1.45 -12.08 41.35
N GLY A 265 2.59 -12.59 40.86
CA GLY A 265 3.93 -12.03 41.08
C GLY A 265 4.36 -11.02 40.00
N LEU A 266 5.67 -10.83 39.86
CA LEU A 266 6.25 -10.04 38.76
C LEU A 266 6.34 -10.88 37.48
N ASP A 267 6.17 -10.22 36.33
CA ASP A 267 6.46 -10.82 35.02
C ASP A 267 7.96 -10.81 34.70
N SER A 268 8.33 -11.41 33.57
CA SER A 268 9.73 -11.50 33.11
C SER A 268 10.38 -10.15 32.79
N PHE A 269 9.62 -9.04 32.85
CA PHE A 269 10.10 -7.67 32.61
C PHE A 269 10.01 -6.80 33.88
N GLY A 270 9.73 -7.41 35.04
CA GLY A 270 9.67 -6.73 36.33
C GLY A 270 8.38 -5.95 36.57
N ASN A 271 7.34 -6.12 35.75
CA ASN A 271 6.04 -5.49 35.96
C ASN A 271 5.14 -6.40 36.77
N LYS A 272 4.20 -5.82 37.52
CA LYS A 272 3.10 -6.56 38.15
C LYS A 272 1.85 -6.45 37.27
N PRO A 273 1.50 -7.47 36.46
CA PRO A 273 0.44 -7.36 35.49
C PRO A 273 -0.94 -7.25 36.17
N LYS A 274 -1.85 -6.53 35.52
CA LYS A 274 -3.25 -6.41 35.92
C LYS A 274 -4.13 -6.87 34.76
N PHE A 275 -5.12 -7.69 35.08
CA PHE A 275 -6.03 -8.26 34.09
C PHE A 275 -7.45 -7.77 34.36
N LYS A 276 -8.18 -7.45 33.29
CA LYS A 276 -9.61 -7.14 33.35
C LYS A 276 -10.38 -8.45 33.15
N ASP A 277 -11.30 -8.75 34.07
CA ASP A 277 -12.20 -9.88 33.90
C ASP A 277 -13.23 -9.59 32.81
N GLN A 278 -13.24 -10.44 31.79
CA GLN A 278 -14.13 -10.47 30.65
C GLN A 278 -14.78 -11.86 30.50
N GLY A 279 -14.66 -12.73 31.51
CA GLY A 279 -15.07 -14.12 31.45
C GLY A 279 -14.23 -14.96 30.49
N MET A 280 -14.88 -15.85 29.75
CA MET A 280 -14.24 -16.68 28.73
C MET A 280 -14.03 -15.89 27.43
N ILE A 281 -12.80 -15.85 26.96
CA ILE A 281 -12.41 -15.15 25.72
C ILE A 281 -11.78 -16.10 24.71
N ARG A 282 -11.88 -15.74 23.43
CA ARG A 282 -11.16 -16.41 22.33
C ARG A 282 -9.72 -15.91 22.33
N ARG A 283 -8.86 -16.55 23.11
CA ARG A 283 -7.46 -16.17 23.27
C ARG A 283 -6.61 -16.81 22.16
N ALA A 284 -5.87 -15.99 21.44
CA ALA A 284 -4.88 -16.44 20.46
C ALA A 284 -3.46 -16.01 20.83
N ILE A 285 -2.49 -16.80 20.37
CA ILE A 285 -1.06 -16.52 20.50
C ILE A 285 -0.48 -16.31 19.10
N LEU A 286 0.28 -15.23 18.94
CA LEU A 286 1.02 -14.92 17.72
C LEU A 286 2.51 -15.24 17.90
N ALA A 287 3.14 -15.77 16.85
CA ALA A 287 4.58 -16.11 16.82
C ALA A 287 5.48 -14.89 16.63
N MET A 288 5.39 -13.92 17.55
CA MET A 288 6.34 -12.83 17.74
C MET A 288 6.13 -12.22 19.11
N GLY A 289 7.17 -11.66 19.74
CA GLY A 289 7.07 -11.03 21.05
C GLY A 289 7.90 -9.76 21.19
N VAL A 290 8.23 -9.39 22.43
CA VAL A 290 8.99 -8.16 22.70
C VAL A 290 10.45 -8.22 22.24
N GLN A 291 11.00 -9.42 22.01
CA GLN A 291 12.32 -9.58 21.39
C GLN A 291 12.32 -9.12 19.92
N ASP A 292 11.17 -9.23 19.26
CA ASP A 292 11.01 -8.93 17.84
C ASP A 292 10.59 -7.48 17.60
N VAL A 293 9.67 -6.98 18.42
CA VAL A 293 9.03 -5.68 18.18
C VAL A 293 8.56 -5.00 19.47
N MET A 294 8.55 -3.67 19.45
CA MET A 294 7.86 -2.87 20.48
C MET A 294 6.35 -3.01 20.34
N VAL A 295 5.76 -3.93 21.10
CA VAL A 295 4.33 -4.32 21.03
C VAL A 295 3.38 -3.15 21.28
N THR A 296 3.72 -2.21 22.15
CA THR A 296 2.91 -1.00 22.44
C THR A 296 2.78 -0.05 21.25
N GLY A 297 3.63 -0.21 20.22
CA GLY A 297 3.54 0.53 18.97
C GLY A 297 2.73 -0.16 17.87
N LEU A 298 2.09 -1.29 18.15
CA LEU A 298 1.27 -2.02 17.18
C LEU A 298 -0.17 -1.53 17.19
N THR A 299 -0.80 -1.51 16.01
CA THR A 299 -2.24 -1.26 15.88
C THR A 299 -2.84 -2.33 14.97
N PRO A 300 -3.72 -3.21 15.48
CA PRO A 300 -4.32 -4.27 14.68
C PRO A 300 -5.16 -3.74 13.51
N LYS A 301 -5.19 -4.49 12.40
CA LYS A 301 -6.12 -4.24 11.28
C LYS A 301 -7.48 -4.92 11.44
N LEU A 302 -7.55 -5.92 12.29
CA LEU A 302 -8.77 -6.64 12.66
C LEU A 302 -9.34 -6.06 13.96
N ASP A 303 -10.61 -6.32 14.26
CA ASP A 303 -11.21 -6.01 15.56
C ASP A 303 -10.76 -7.03 16.62
N ILE A 304 -9.49 -6.92 17.02
CA ILE A 304 -8.86 -7.71 18.09
C ILE A 304 -8.30 -6.79 19.18
N GLU A 305 -8.00 -7.36 20.33
CA GLU A 305 -7.35 -6.67 21.44
C GLU A 305 -6.02 -7.34 21.76
N ILE A 306 -4.94 -6.56 21.86
CA ILE A 306 -3.64 -7.05 22.36
C ILE A 306 -3.71 -7.05 23.88
N LEU A 307 -3.66 -8.24 24.49
CA LEU A 307 -3.74 -8.41 25.94
C LEU A 307 -2.38 -8.24 26.62
N GLY A 308 -1.30 -8.58 25.91
CA GLY A 308 0.07 -8.51 26.42
C GLY A 308 1.05 -9.27 25.53
N ALA A 309 2.31 -9.31 25.95
CA ALA A 309 3.35 -10.04 25.25
C ALA A 309 4.42 -10.58 26.20
N GLY A 310 4.93 -11.78 25.90
CA GLY A 310 6.16 -12.33 26.44
C GLY A 310 7.34 -12.08 25.51
N GLY A 311 8.44 -12.81 25.74
CA GLY A 311 9.65 -12.74 24.90
C GLY A 311 9.37 -12.97 23.41
N ASP A 312 8.68 -14.09 23.11
CA ASP A 312 8.47 -14.59 21.73
C ASP A 312 6.99 -14.67 21.33
N HIS A 313 6.09 -14.20 22.20
CA HIS A 313 4.64 -14.37 22.04
C HIS A 313 3.86 -13.08 22.29
N ILE A 314 2.96 -12.73 21.39
CA ILE A 314 1.91 -11.73 21.62
C ILE A 314 0.61 -12.47 21.88
N ILE A 315 -0.07 -12.11 22.96
CA ILE A 315 -1.35 -12.67 23.36
C ILE A 315 -2.45 -11.70 22.94
N ILE A 316 -3.44 -12.19 22.19
CA ILE A 316 -4.58 -11.39 21.73
C ILE A 316 -5.92 -12.01 22.16
N ASN A 317 -6.93 -11.16 22.29
CA ASN A 317 -8.34 -11.56 22.26
C ASN A 317 -8.84 -11.41 20.81
N ALA A 318 -9.20 -12.53 20.17
CA ALA A 318 -9.67 -12.58 18.80
C ALA A 318 -11.10 -12.04 18.63
N LYS A 319 -11.83 -11.79 19.72
CA LYS A 319 -13.23 -11.33 19.72
C LYS A 319 -14.08 -12.16 18.73
N LYS A 320 -14.68 -11.50 17.73
CA LYS A 320 -15.57 -12.10 16.73
C LYS A 320 -14.86 -12.44 15.41
N GLU A 321 -13.55 -12.21 15.31
CA GLU A 321 -12.81 -12.45 14.08
C GLU A 321 -12.69 -13.95 13.77
N ASP A 322 -12.83 -14.33 12.51
CA ASP A 322 -12.75 -15.73 12.08
C ASP A 322 -11.28 -16.16 11.89
N LEU A 323 -10.56 -16.24 13.01
CA LEU A 323 -9.18 -16.71 13.06
C LEU A 323 -9.12 -18.23 13.29
N LYS A 324 -8.10 -18.85 12.70
CA LYS A 324 -7.67 -20.23 12.97
C LYS A 324 -6.15 -20.28 13.14
N VAL A 325 -5.62 -21.39 13.64
CA VAL A 325 -4.16 -21.63 13.61
C VAL A 325 -3.69 -21.58 12.15
N GLY A 326 -2.60 -20.86 11.90
CA GLY A 326 -2.11 -20.54 10.56
C GLY A 326 -2.69 -19.26 9.94
N SER A 327 -3.63 -18.57 10.59
CA SER A 327 -4.11 -17.25 10.13
C SER A 327 -3.03 -16.17 10.30
N ASP A 328 -2.87 -15.33 9.29
CA ASP A 328 -2.06 -14.09 9.36
C ASP A 328 -2.82 -12.99 10.11
N VAL A 329 -2.17 -12.36 11.09
CA VAL A 329 -2.67 -11.15 11.77
C VAL A 329 -1.73 -9.99 11.46
N SER A 330 -2.31 -8.89 10.95
CA SER A 330 -1.56 -7.75 10.45
C SER A 330 -1.71 -6.50 11.34
N PHE A 331 -0.63 -5.75 11.47
CA PHE A 331 -0.54 -4.53 12.28
C PHE A 331 0.09 -3.38 11.51
N THR A 332 -0.48 -2.18 11.65
CA THR A 332 0.25 -0.94 11.38
C THR A 332 1.17 -0.62 12.55
N LEU A 333 2.19 0.21 12.30
CA LEU A 333 3.29 0.46 13.22
C LEU A 333 3.37 1.94 13.59
N LYS A 334 3.65 2.22 14.87
CA LYS A 334 4.25 3.49 15.32
C LYS A 334 5.77 3.41 15.20
N TYR A 335 6.45 4.56 15.32
CA TYR A 335 7.90 4.66 15.07
C TYR A 335 8.76 3.66 15.86
N GLY A 336 8.51 3.49 17.16
CA GLY A 336 9.26 2.55 17.98
C GLY A 336 9.11 1.09 17.53
N ALA A 337 7.91 0.69 17.11
CA ALA A 337 7.64 -0.63 16.54
C ALA A 337 8.30 -0.81 15.17
N LEU A 338 8.30 0.21 14.30
CA LEU A 338 9.02 0.17 13.02
C LEU A 338 10.52 -0.07 13.23
N VAL A 339 11.15 0.72 14.12
CA VAL A 339 12.60 0.64 14.37
C VAL A 339 12.99 -0.75 14.89
N THR A 340 12.26 -1.26 15.88
CA THR A 340 12.52 -2.58 16.49
C THR A 340 12.29 -3.70 15.48
N ALA A 341 11.18 -3.68 14.74
CA ALA A 341 10.88 -4.68 13.71
C ALA A 341 11.93 -4.69 12.57
N MET A 342 12.37 -3.52 12.12
CA MET A 342 13.40 -3.40 11.10
C MET A 342 14.78 -3.87 11.59
N ASN A 343 15.05 -3.77 12.89
CA ASN A 343 16.32 -4.16 13.49
C ASN A 343 16.38 -5.63 13.94
N SER A 344 15.24 -6.27 14.22
CA SER A 344 15.19 -7.71 14.55
C SER A 344 15.68 -8.56 13.37
N SER A 345 16.57 -9.52 13.61
CA SER A 345 16.97 -10.50 12.60
C SER A 345 15.91 -11.59 12.36
N TYR A 346 14.93 -11.71 13.26
CA TYR A 346 13.90 -12.75 13.23
C TYR A 346 12.66 -12.34 12.42
N ILE A 347 12.46 -11.04 12.19
CA ILE A 347 11.40 -10.55 11.31
C ILE A 347 11.90 -10.53 9.87
N PHE A 348 11.25 -11.27 8.99
CA PHE A 348 11.57 -11.25 7.56
C PHE A 348 11.17 -9.90 6.91
N LYS A 349 12.05 -9.30 6.09
CA LYS A 349 11.78 -8.01 5.42
C LYS A 349 11.27 -8.29 4.01
N ASN A 350 9.95 -8.28 3.84
CA ASN A 350 9.33 -8.55 2.56
C ASN A 350 9.14 -7.24 1.77
N ILE A 351 9.94 -7.05 0.72
CA ILE A 351 9.82 -5.87 -0.15
C ILE A 351 8.70 -6.10 -1.16
N ILE A 352 7.61 -5.36 -1.01
CA ILE A 352 6.52 -5.29 -1.96
C ILE A 352 6.85 -4.20 -2.97
N ALA A 353 7.52 -4.62 -4.05
CA ALA A 353 7.67 -3.82 -5.26
C ALA A 353 6.40 -3.95 -6.13
N PRO A 354 6.10 -2.99 -7.02
CA PRO A 354 5.08 -3.21 -8.03
C PRO A 354 5.47 -4.44 -8.86
N ILE A 355 4.57 -5.42 -8.92
CA ILE A 355 4.65 -6.48 -9.93
C ILE A 355 4.59 -5.76 -11.28
N ARG A 356 5.60 -5.95 -12.12
CA ARG A 356 5.58 -5.36 -13.47
C ARG A 356 4.41 -5.95 -14.25
N ALA A 357 3.82 -5.20 -15.19
CA ALA A 357 2.73 -5.72 -16.03
C ALA A 357 3.02 -7.12 -16.58
N LYS A 358 4.20 -7.31 -17.17
CA LYS A 358 4.65 -8.61 -17.68
C LYS A 358 4.62 -9.74 -16.63
N GLU A 359 5.07 -9.46 -15.41
CA GLU A 359 5.08 -10.45 -14.32
C GLU A 359 3.66 -10.74 -13.83
N TYR A 360 2.81 -9.71 -13.75
CA TYR A 360 1.41 -9.85 -13.36
C TYR A 360 0.63 -10.65 -14.40
N CYS A 361 0.80 -10.33 -15.68
CA CYS A 361 0.19 -11.06 -16.79
C CYS A 361 0.62 -12.54 -16.76
N ALA A 362 1.91 -12.83 -16.56
CA ALA A 362 2.37 -14.23 -16.45
C ALA A 362 1.72 -15.00 -15.27
N ILE A 363 1.52 -14.33 -14.12
CA ILE A 363 0.80 -14.93 -12.98
C ILE A 363 -0.66 -15.21 -13.34
N VAL A 364 -1.33 -14.27 -14.00
CA VAL A 364 -2.73 -14.43 -14.45
C VAL A 364 -2.85 -15.56 -15.47
N GLU A 365 -1.96 -15.64 -16.44
CA GLU A 365 -1.92 -16.73 -17.43
C GLU A 365 -1.76 -18.09 -16.78
N GLU A 366 -0.85 -18.22 -15.81
CA GLU A 366 -0.65 -19.48 -15.10
C GLU A 366 -1.88 -19.86 -14.28
N LYS A 367 -2.51 -18.88 -13.62
CA LYS A 367 -3.72 -19.10 -12.85
C LYS A 367 -4.88 -19.57 -13.74
N ASP A 368 -5.10 -18.91 -14.87
CA ASP A 368 -6.10 -19.29 -15.87
C ASP A 368 -5.83 -20.72 -16.40
N ARG A 369 -4.58 -21.07 -16.69
CA ARG A 369 -4.19 -22.41 -17.13
C ARG A 369 -4.52 -23.49 -16.10
N ILE A 370 -4.23 -23.25 -14.83
CA ILE A 370 -4.57 -24.18 -13.73
C ILE A 370 -6.09 -24.25 -13.56
N HIS A 371 -6.77 -23.10 -13.65
CA HIS A 371 -8.22 -23.01 -13.51
C HIS A 371 -8.95 -23.80 -14.59
N LYS A 372 -8.55 -23.67 -15.86
CA LYS A 372 -9.07 -24.48 -16.98
C LYS A 372 -8.91 -25.98 -16.76
N LYS A 373 -7.78 -26.43 -16.20
CA LYS A 373 -7.59 -27.85 -15.83
C LYS A 373 -8.56 -28.30 -14.75
N LYS A 374 -8.83 -27.46 -13.74
CA LYS A 374 -9.83 -27.77 -12.69
C LYS A 374 -11.24 -27.82 -13.27
N ILE A 375 -11.59 -26.87 -14.12
CA ILE A 375 -12.91 -26.83 -14.78
C ILE A 375 -13.15 -28.10 -15.61
N ALA A 376 -12.14 -28.58 -16.34
CA ALA A 376 -12.27 -29.75 -17.22
C ALA A 376 -12.66 -31.04 -16.49
N VAL A 377 -12.38 -31.14 -15.19
CA VAL A 377 -12.73 -32.31 -14.34
C VAL A 377 -13.82 -31.99 -13.31
N MET A 378 -14.40 -30.79 -13.35
CA MET A 378 -15.40 -30.36 -12.37
C MET A 378 -16.71 -31.12 -12.57
N THR A 379 -17.22 -31.74 -11.49
CA THR A 379 -18.52 -32.39 -11.52
C THR A 379 -19.63 -31.35 -11.46
N VAL A 380 -20.69 -31.52 -12.23
CA VAL A 380 -21.88 -30.65 -12.21
C VAL A 380 -23.07 -31.41 -11.62
N LYS A 381 -23.73 -30.82 -10.63
CA LYS A 381 -25.02 -31.26 -10.08
C LYS A 381 -26.04 -30.17 -10.36
N GLU A 382 -26.67 -30.25 -11.53
CA GLU A 382 -27.68 -29.29 -11.96
C GLU A 382 -28.81 -29.15 -10.92
N ASP A 383 -29.08 -27.93 -10.47
CA ASP A 383 -30.12 -27.64 -9.48
C ASP A 383 -31.51 -27.39 -10.10
N HIS A 384 -31.59 -27.35 -11.43
CA HIS A 384 -32.80 -27.11 -12.22
C HIS A 384 -33.50 -25.78 -11.92
N SER A 385 -32.79 -24.81 -11.33
CA SER A 385 -33.34 -23.49 -11.02
C SER A 385 -33.75 -22.76 -12.30
N PRO A 386 -34.93 -22.11 -12.35
CA PRO A 386 -35.41 -21.52 -13.59
C PRO A 386 -34.57 -20.31 -14.02
N LEU A 387 -34.52 -20.07 -15.32
CA LEU A 387 -34.07 -18.81 -15.89
C LEU A 387 -35.15 -17.73 -15.72
N ILE A 388 -34.74 -16.55 -15.26
CA ILE A 388 -35.58 -15.39 -15.03
C ILE A 388 -34.97 -14.20 -15.77
N SER A 389 -35.81 -13.43 -16.47
CA SER A 389 -35.35 -12.24 -17.16
C SER A 389 -35.11 -11.08 -16.20
N LEU A 390 -33.92 -10.48 -16.27
CA LEU A 390 -33.62 -9.23 -15.57
C LEU A 390 -34.45 -8.06 -16.13
N GLN A 391 -34.91 -8.15 -17.38
CA GLN A 391 -35.76 -7.13 -17.99
C GLN A 391 -37.17 -7.11 -17.41
N ASP A 392 -37.63 -8.19 -16.77
CA ASP A 392 -38.96 -8.24 -16.16
C ASP A 392 -38.94 -7.79 -14.68
N SER A 393 -37.79 -7.30 -14.20
CA SER A 393 -37.59 -6.84 -12.83
C SER A 393 -37.95 -5.36 -12.66
N ASP A 394 -38.11 -4.94 -11.41
CA ASP A 394 -38.16 -3.55 -10.99
C ASP A 394 -36.77 -2.94 -10.71
N PHE A 395 -35.70 -3.65 -11.09
CA PHE A 395 -34.33 -3.23 -10.82
C PHE A 395 -33.93 -2.07 -11.73
N ASN A 396 -33.16 -1.13 -11.19
CA ASN A 396 -32.68 0.03 -11.91
C ASN A 396 -31.41 -0.29 -12.73
N LEU A 397 -31.59 -1.11 -13.76
CA LEU A 397 -30.54 -1.60 -14.63
C LEU A 397 -30.48 -0.83 -15.95
N ILE A 398 -29.33 -0.92 -16.62
CA ILE A 398 -29.14 -0.55 -18.02
C ILE A 398 -28.75 -1.81 -18.79
N PHE A 399 -29.27 -2.00 -20.00
CA PHE A 399 -28.93 -3.16 -20.84
C PHE A 399 -28.15 -2.72 -22.08
N GLU A 400 -26.99 -3.33 -22.34
CA GLU A 400 -26.22 -3.10 -23.57
C GLU A 400 -26.87 -3.83 -24.75
N LYS A 401 -27.16 -3.14 -25.83
CA LYS A 401 -27.84 -3.72 -27.00
C LYS A 401 -27.10 -4.94 -27.55
N SER A 402 -27.79 -6.09 -27.60
CA SER A 402 -27.26 -7.32 -28.17
C SER A 402 -27.34 -7.38 -29.69
N ILE A 403 -26.41 -8.12 -30.30
CA ILE A 403 -26.46 -8.50 -31.72
C ILE A 403 -27.59 -9.51 -32.03
N GLN A 404 -28.04 -10.25 -31.02
CA GLN A 404 -29.14 -11.18 -31.15
C GLN A 404 -30.45 -10.37 -31.06
N LYS A 405 -31.23 -10.43 -32.13
CA LYS A 405 -32.55 -9.80 -32.16
C LYS A 405 -33.42 -10.39 -31.04
N ASN A 406 -34.15 -9.51 -30.34
CA ASN A 406 -35.03 -9.85 -29.22
C ASN A 406 -34.30 -10.60 -28.08
N TYR A 407 -33.01 -10.29 -27.85
CA TYR A 407 -32.25 -10.89 -26.75
C TYR A 407 -32.88 -10.58 -25.39
N ARG A 408 -33.03 -11.64 -24.58
CA ARG A 408 -33.55 -11.59 -23.21
C ARG A 408 -32.41 -11.83 -22.25
N TYR A 409 -32.23 -10.95 -21.26
CA TYR A 409 -31.14 -11.02 -20.29
C TYR A 409 -31.50 -11.96 -19.15
N LEU A 410 -31.53 -13.26 -19.47
CA LEU A 410 -31.95 -14.31 -18.54
C LEU A 410 -30.81 -14.72 -17.61
N VAL A 411 -31.12 -14.98 -16.35
CA VAL A 411 -30.18 -15.50 -15.34
C VAL A 411 -30.87 -16.52 -14.42
N ARG A 412 -30.11 -17.34 -13.70
CA ARG A 412 -30.69 -18.25 -12.69
C ARG A 412 -31.37 -17.47 -11.55
N LYS A 413 -32.38 -18.07 -10.92
CA LYS A 413 -33.17 -17.44 -9.84
C LYS A 413 -32.32 -16.82 -8.72
N GLU A 414 -31.24 -17.48 -8.29
CA GLU A 414 -30.37 -16.92 -7.24
C GLU A 414 -29.49 -15.77 -7.76
N VAL A 415 -29.03 -15.85 -9.02
CA VAL A 415 -28.32 -14.75 -9.69
C VAL A 415 -29.23 -13.52 -9.80
N TYR A 416 -30.49 -13.69 -10.19
CA TYR A 416 -31.50 -12.63 -10.23
C TYR A 416 -31.59 -11.87 -8.90
N LYS A 417 -31.75 -12.59 -7.78
CA LYS A 417 -31.84 -11.98 -6.44
C LYS A 417 -30.58 -11.22 -6.06
N LYS A 418 -29.40 -11.76 -6.40
CA LYS A 418 -28.11 -11.13 -6.12
C LYS A 418 -27.92 -9.85 -6.93
N ILE A 419 -28.25 -9.87 -8.22
CA ILE A 419 -28.24 -8.67 -9.07
C ILE A 419 -29.17 -7.59 -8.54
N GLY A 420 -30.36 -7.93 -8.04
CA GLY A 420 -31.26 -6.97 -7.40
C GLY A 420 -30.64 -6.27 -6.19
N ARG A 421 -29.89 -6.99 -5.34
CA ARG A 421 -29.16 -6.39 -4.21
C ARG A 421 -28.03 -5.47 -4.67
N ILE A 422 -27.28 -5.87 -5.70
CA ILE A 422 -26.22 -5.03 -6.29
C ILE A 422 -26.82 -3.75 -6.89
N SER A 423 -27.93 -3.86 -7.63
CA SER A 423 -28.65 -2.71 -8.20
C SER A 423 -29.03 -1.71 -7.11
N LYS A 424 -29.68 -2.18 -6.04
CA LYS A 424 -30.10 -1.33 -4.91
C LYS A 424 -28.92 -0.63 -4.23
N LEU A 425 -27.77 -1.30 -4.11
CA LEU A 425 -26.56 -0.70 -3.53
C LEU A 425 -25.98 0.42 -4.42
N LEU A 426 -26.05 0.27 -5.74
CA LEU A 426 -25.59 1.28 -6.69
C LEU A 426 -26.56 2.46 -6.79
N ASP A 427 -27.86 2.21 -6.70
CA ASP A 427 -28.89 3.26 -6.72
C ASP A 427 -28.69 4.27 -5.60
N ASN A 428 -28.40 3.78 -4.39
CA ASN A 428 -28.08 4.62 -3.24
C ASN A 428 -26.82 5.49 -3.42
N GLN A 429 -26.02 5.21 -4.46
CA GLN A 429 -24.79 5.93 -4.80
C GLN A 429 -24.92 6.77 -6.08
N GLY A 430 -26.14 6.93 -6.60
CA GLY A 430 -26.41 7.63 -7.85
C GLY A 430 -25.77 6.95 -9.07
N LYS A 431 -25.77 5.61 -9.09
CA LYS A 431 -25.17 4.79 -10.16
C LYS A 431 -26.14 3.70 -10.59
N LYS A 432 -25.99 3.20 -11.81
CA LYS A 432 -26.75 2.03 -12.32
C LYS A 432 -25.80 0.93 -12.74
N LEU A 433 -26.23 -0.31 -12.56
CA LEU A 433 -25.52 -1.47 -13.10
C LEU A 433 -25.88 -1.61 -14.58
N ILE A 434 -24.85 -1.75 -15.43
CA ILE A 434 -25.01 -2.09 -16.84
C ILE A 434 -24.87 -3.59 -16.95
N ILE A 435 -25.89 -4.27 -17.48
CA ILE A 435 -25.82 -5.68 -17.87
C ILE A 435 -25.45 -5.74 -19.34
N ARG A 436 -24.25 -6.23 -19.63
CA ARG A 436 -23.73 -6.37 -21.00
C ARG A 436 -24.22 -7.64 -21.66
N SER A 437 -24.16 -8.74 -20.92
CA SER A 437 -24.51 -10.08 -21.37
C SER A 437 -24.93 -10.92 -20.17
N ALA A 438 -25.86 -11.85 -20.39
CA ALA A 438 -26.39 -12.79 -19.41
C ALA A 438 -26.43 -14.19 -20.04
N TRP A 439 -27.50 -14.96 -19.86
CA TRP A 439 -27.61 -16.27 -20.52
C TRP A 439 -27.56 -16.16 -22.05
N ARG A 440 -26.77 -17.01 -22.70
CA ARG A 440 -26.66 -17.05 -24.17
C ARG A 440 -26.99 -18.45 -24.68
N SER A 441 -27.92 -18.54 -25.63
CA SER A 441 -28.12 -19.78 -26.39
C SER A 441 -26.89 -20.08 -27.25
N PHE A 442 -26.78 -21.31 -27.70
CA PHE A 442 -25.64 -21.71 -28.52
C PHE A 442 -25.56 -20.96 -29.85
N ASP A 443 -26.69 -20.61 -30.44
CA ASP A 443 -26.71 -19.85 -31.69
C ASP A 443 -26.33 -18.38 -31.46
N HIS A 444 -26.72 -17.79 -30.32
CA HIS A 444 -26.22 -16.48 -29.91
C HIS A 444 -24.70 -16.52 -29.67
N GLN A 445 -24.19 -17.54 -28.98
CA GLN A 445 -22.75 -17.72 -28.77
C GLN A 445 -21.99 -17.84 -30.10
N GLN A 446 -22.50 -18.62 -31.05
CA GLN A 446 -21.88 -18.80 -32.37
C GLN A 446 -21.85 -17.48 -33.16
N LYS A 447 -22.92 -16.68 -33.13
CA LYS A 447 -22.96 -15.38 -33.80
C LYS A 447 -21.88 -14.42 -33.28
N LEU A 448 -21.65 -14.40 -31.97
CA LEU A 448 -20.59 -13.58 -31.37
C LEU A 448 -19.21 -14.05 -31.82
N TRP A 449 -18.99 -15.37 -31.86
CA TRP A 449 -17.77 -15.97 -32.38
C TRP A 449 -17.51 -15.56 -33.84
N ASP A 450 -18.50 -15.79 -34.72
CA ASP A 450 -18.38 -15.53 -36.16
C ASP A 450 -18.12 -14.04 -36.46
N GLN A 451 -18.82 -13.15 -35.75
CA GLN A 451 -18.61 -11.71 -35.87
C GLN A 451 -17.18 -11.32 -35.48
N LYS A 452 -16.66 -11.90 -34.40
CA LYS A 452 -15.30 -11.60 -33.94
C LYS A 452 -14.25 -12.17 -34.87
N VAL A 453 -14.41 -13.40 -35.36
CA VAL A 453 -13.56 -13.99 -36.41
C VAL A 453 -13.53 -13.08 -37.64
N GLY A 454 -14.70 -12.62 -38.11
CA GLY A 454 -14.80 -11.70 -39.25
C GLY A 454 -14.09 -10.36 -39.00
N PHE A 455 -14.18 -9.82 -37.79
CA PHE A 455 -13.45 -8.60 -37.40
C PHE A 455 -11.93 -8.83 -37.36
N MET A 456 -11.48 -9.93 -36.74
CA MET A 456 -10.05 -10.24 -36.62
C MET A 456 -9.40 -10.54 -37.97
N LYS A 457 -10.11 -11.22 -38.89
CA LYS A 457 -9.67 -11.40 -40.29
C LYS A 457 -9.44 -10.08 -41.02
N LYS A 458 -10.30 -9.09 -40.80
CA LYS A 458 -10.12 -7.75 -41.40
C LYS A 458 -8.98 -6.97 -40.77
N LYS A 459 -8.77 -7.13 -39.45
CA LYS A 459 -7.73 -6.41 -38.70
C LYS A 459 -6.34 -7.01 -38.93
N HIS A 460 -6.26 -8.33 -39.16
CA HIS A 460 -5.04 -9.10 -39.33
C HIS A 460 -5.12 -9.99 -40.58
N PRO A 461 -5.13 -9.40 -41.80
CA PRO A 461 -5.22 -10.16 -43.04
C PRO A 461 -4.02 -11.10 -43.28
N GLU A 462 -2.91 -10.88 -42.57
CA GLU A 462 -1.68 -11.68 -42.63
C GLU A 462 -1.74 -13.00 -41.84
N LYS A 463 -2.70 -13.15 -40.92
CA LYS A 463 -2.80 -14.32 -40.04
C LYS A 463 -3.61 -15.45 -40.67
N THR A 464 -3.21 -16.68 -40.38
CA THR A 464 -3.96 -17.89 -40.75
C THR A 464 -5.29 -17.97 -39.99
N ILE A 465 -6.21 -18.81 -40.46
CA ILE A 465 -7.51 -18.97 -39.79
C ILE A 465 -7.35 -19.61 -38.41
N GLU A 466 -6.39 -20.53 -38.27
CA GLU A 466 -6.05 -21.18 -37.01
C GLU A 466 -5.52 -20.18 -35.98
N GLU A 467 -4.62 -19.28 -36.38
CA GLU A 467 -4.14 -18.20 -35.50
C GLU A 467 -5.25 -17.23 -35.11
N ILE A 468 -6.18 -16.94 -36.02
CA ILE A 468 -7.34 -16.08 -35.72
C ILE A 468 -8.27 -16.77 -34.73
N ASP A 469 -8.57 -18.05 -34.92
CA ASP A 469 -9.40 -18.83 -34.01
C ASP A 469 -8.75 -18.92 -32.62
N GLU A 470 -7.42 -19.08 -32.53
CA GLU A 470 -6.70 -19.06 -31.25
C GLU A 470 -6.84 -17.70 -30.56
N ILE A 471 -6.67 -16.59 -31.29
CA ILE A 471 -6.87 -15.24 -30.74
C ILE A 471 -8.32 -15.04 -30.29
N VAL A 472 -9.30 -15.46 -31.08
CA VAL A 472 -10.73 -15.32 -30.73
C VAL A 472 -11.07 -16.16 -29.51
N SER A 473 -10.55 -17.40 -29.42
CA SER A 473 -10.77 -18.30 -28.28
C SER A 473 -10.24 -17.75 -26.95
N SER A 474 -9.31 -16.79 -26.99
CA SER A 474 -8.79 -16.12 -25.81
C SER A 474 -9.77 -15.11 -25.19
N PHE A 475 -10.82 -14.72 -25.92
CA PHE A 475 -11.81 -13.72 -25.48
C PHE A 475 -13.27 -14.16 -25.61
N ILE A 476 -13.56 -15.15 -26.45
CA ILE A 476 -14.92 -15.67 -26.65
C ILE A 476 -14.85 -17.17 -26.53
N ALA A 477 -15.59 -17.74 -25.58
CA ALA A 477 -15.66 -19.19 -25.42
C ALA A 477 -16.33 -19.87 -26.64
N PRO A 478 -15.91 -21.09 -27.01
CA PRO A 478 -16.58 -21.89 -28.03
C PRO A 478 -18.06 -22.15 -27.72
N LYS A 479 -18.85 -22.45 -28.77
CA LYS A 479 -20.32 -22.60 -28.75
C LYS A 479 -20.89 -23.34 -27.52
N ARG A 480 -20.29 -24.48 -27.14
CA ARG A 480 -20.78 -25.36 -26.06
C ARG A 480 -20.01 -25.23 -24.73
N GLN A 481 -19.05 -24.32 -24.63
CA GLN A 481 -18.15 -24.19 -23.48
C GLN A 481 -18.31 -22.85 -22.74
N SER A 482 -19.30 -22.05 -23.14
CA SER A 482 -19.57 -20.74 -22.57
C SER A 482 -20.27 -20.85 -21.21
N THR A 483 -19.68 -20.23 -20.18
CA THR A 483 -20.29 -20.13 -18.84
C THR A 483 -21.62 -19.38 -18.87
N HIS A 484 -21.80 -18.44 -19.81
CA HIS A 484 -23.08 -17.77 -20.06
C HIS A 484 -24.20 -18.75 -20.41
N SER A 485 -23.93 -19.85 -21.09
CA SER A 485 -24.96 -20.84 -21.44
C SER A 485 -25.52 -21.60 -20.22
N THR A 486 -24.96 -21.38 -19.02
CA THR A 486 -25.49 -21.92 -17.75
C THR A 486 -26.50 -20.98 -17.08
N GLY A 487 -26.54 -19.70 -17.44
CA GLY A 487 -27.32 -18.65 -16.76
C GLY A 487 -26.73 -18.21 -15.42
N GLY A 488 -25.55 -18.74 -15.06
CA GLY A 488 -24.78 -18.36 -13.89
C GLY A 488 -23.80 -17.21 -14.11
N ALA A 489 -23.52 -16.85 -15.38
CA ALA A 489 -22.55 -15.82 -15.74
C ALA A 489 -23.22 -14.50 -16.15
N VAL A 490 -22.62 -13.38 -15.74
CA VAL A 490 -23.08 -12.03 -16.05
C VAL A 490 -21.87 -11.16 -16.41
N ASP A 491 -21.96 -10.46 -17.55
CA ASP A 491 -21.02 -9.39 -17.89
C ASP A 491 -21.61 -8.06 -17.44
N ALA A 492 -20.82 -7.26 -16.70
CA ALA A 492 -21.32 -6.02 -16.13
C ALA A 492 -20.33 -4.85 -16.13
N LEU A 493 -20.89 -3.63 -16.20
CA LEU A 493 -20.19 -2.36 -15.98
C LEU A 493 -21.04 -1.45 -15.09
N ILE A 494 -20.56 -0.24 -14.80
CA ILE A 494 -21.27 0.73 -13.97
C ILE A 494 -21.44 2.03 -14.74
N TYR A 495 -22.65 2.57 -14.72
CA TYR A 495 -22.97 3.90 -15.21
C TYR A 495 -23.08 4.88 -14.04
N ASP A 496 -22.47 6.06 -14.15
CA ASP A 496 -22.59 7.12 -13.17
C ASP A 496 -23.63 8.15 -13.61
N LEU A 497 -24.67 8.36 -12.80
CA LEU A 497 -25.79 9.24 -13.14
C LEU A 497 -25.41 10.73 -13.03
N GLN A 498 -24.45 11.07 -12.18
CA GLN A 498 -24.01 12.45 -12.03
C GLN A 498 -23.10 12.86 -13.18
N LYS A 499 -22.13 12.00 -13.52
CA LYS A 499 -21.21 12.22 -14.65
C LYS A 499 -21.85 11.93 -16.01
N LYS A 500 -22.98 11.21 -16.03
CA LYS A 500 -23.68 10.76 -17.24
C LYS A 500 -22.77 10.00 -18.21
N CYS A 501 -21.98 9.07 -17.68
CA CYS A 501 -21.09 8.24 -18.48
C CYS A 501 -20.90 6.84 -17.85
N VAL A 502 -20.47 5.89 -18.67
CA VAL A 502 -19.89 4.64 -18.17
C VAL A 502 -18.60 4.97 -17.45
N LEU A 503 -18.37 4.38 -16.28
CA LEU A 503 -17.11 4.59 -15.56
C LEU A 503 -15.91 4.15 -16.40
N ASP A 504 -14.79 4.84 -16.24
CA ASP A 504 -13.51 4.45 -16.82
C ASP A 504 -12.95 3.23 -16.06
N PHE A 505 -12.82 2.11 -16.74
CA PHE A 505 -12.16 0.89 -16.27
C PHE A 505 -10.82 0.66 -16.97
N GLY A 506 -10.29 1.64 -17.70
CA GLY A 506 -8.92 1.69 -18.21
C GLY A 506 -8.70 1.06 -19.59
N THR A 507 -9.65 0.28 -20.10
CA THR A 507 -9.63 -0.27 -21.46
C THR A 507 -10.95 -0.08 -22.19
N ASN A 508 -11.91 0.66 -21.61
CA ASN A 508 -13.20 0.92 -22.23
C ASN A 508 -13.35 2.38 -22.68
N ASP A 509 -14.03 2.56 -23.80
CA ASP A 509 -14.64 3.81 -24.23
C ASP A 509 -16.16 3.62 -24.26
N GLY A 510 -16.85 4.14 -23.25
CA GLY A 510 -18.24 3.80 -22.99
C GLY A 510 -18.41 2.30 -22.77
N LEU A 511 -19.22 1.65 -23.60
CA LEU A 511 -19.46 0.19 -23.61
C LEU A 511 -18.41 -0.58 -24.42
N HIS A 512 -17.68 0.08 -25.31
CA HIS A 512 -16.68 -0.57 -26.13
C HIS A 512 -15.44 -0.89 -25.30
N ILE A 513 -15.00 -2.15 -25.27
CA ILE A 513 -13.79 -2.56 -24.55
C ILE A 513 -12.72 -2.96 -25.57
N ASP A 514 -11.55 -2.33 -25.49
CA ASP A 514 -10.36 -2.76 -26.20
C ASP A 514 -9.76 -3.99 -25.51
N LEU A 515 -9.86 -5.14 -26.18
CA LEU A 515 -9.46 -6.44 -25.63
C LEU A 515 -7.95 -6.65 -25.74
N ASN A 516 -7.28 -6.59 -24.59
CA ASN A 516 -5.84 -6.81 -24.46
C ASN A 516 -5.50 -7.26 -23.01
N GLU A 517 -4.22 -7.52 -22.72
CA GLU A 517 -3.78 -7.99 -21.38
C GLU A 517 -4.14 -7.02 -20.24
N LYS A 518 -4.38 -5.73 -20.53
CA LYS A 518 -4.82 -4.76 -19.51
C LYS A 518 -6.26 -5.01 -19.07
N CYS A 519 -7.01 -5.87 -19.73
CA CYS A 519 -8.33 -6.33 -19.27
C CYS A 519 -8.24 -7.17 -17.98
N TYR A 520 -7.04 -7.65 -17.61
CA TYR A 520 -6.88 -8.48 -16.42
C TYR A 520 -7.28 -7.66 -15.17
N PRO A 521 -8.10 -8.20 -14.24
CA PRO A 521 -8.83 -7.41 -13.27
C PRO A 521 -7.99 -6.44 -12.42
N ARG A 522 -6.74 -6.82 -12.11
CA ARG A 522 -5.84 -6.04 -11.26
C ARG A 522 -4.56 -5.60 -11.98
N HIS A 523 -4.63 -5.41 -13.30
CA HIS A 523 -3.48 -5.01 -14.11
C HIS A 523 -2.79 -3.73 -13.57
N PRO A 524 -1.45 -3.72 -13.41
CA PRO A 524 -0.76 -2.61 -12.75
C PRO A 524 -0.73 -1.31 -13.57
N ASP A 525 -0.75 -1.42 -14.90
CA ASP A 525 -0.58 -0.28 -15.83
C ASP A 525 -1.90 0.37 -16.29
N VAL A 526 -2.97 0.28 -15.49
CA VAL A 526 -4.20 1.07 -15.69
C VAL A 526 -4.23 2.26 -14.74
N SER A 527 -5.04 3.28 -15.05
CA SER A 527 -5.13 4.51 -14.24
C SER A 527 -5.59 4.19 -12.80
N GLU A 528 -5.22 5.02 -11.81
CA GLU A 528 -5.67 4.83 -10.43
C GLU A 528 -7.20 4.94 -10.30
N GLU A 529 -7.85 5.76 -11.14
CA GLU A 529 -9.32 5.82 -11.23
C GLU A 529 -9.90 4.50 -11.77
N ALA A 530 -9.33 3.94 -12.83
CA ALA A 530 -9.71 2.62 -13.34
C ALA A 530 -9.52 1.52 -12.29
N LYS A 531 -8.41 1.51 -11.53
CA LYS A 531 -8.20 0.56 -10.43
C LYS A 531 -9.28 0.67 -9.36
N LYS A 532 -9.66 1.90 -9.00
CA LYS A 532 -10.73 2.17 -8.03
C LYS A 532 -12.09 1.67 -8.54
N ASN A 533 -12.40 1.93 -9.81
CA ASN A 533 -13.67 1.54 -10.44
C ASN A 533 -13.76 0.01 -10.61
N ARG A 534 -12.70 -0.65 -11.08
CA ARG A 534 -12.62 -2.12 -11.12
C ARG A 534 -12.79 -2.72 -9.73
N LYS A 535 -12.10 -2.18 -8.71
CA LYS A 535 -12.25 -2.64 -7.33
C LYS A 535 -13.68 -2.49 -6.80
N LEU A 536 -14.38 -1.40 -7.15
CA LEU A 536 -15.78 -1.21 -6.80
C LEU A 536 -16.66 -2.29 -7.44
N LEU A 537 -16.56 -2.47 -8.76
CA LEU A 537 -17.34 -3.45 -9.51
C LEU A 537 -17.10 -4.87 -8.98
N MET A 538 -15.83 -5.30 -8.87
CA MET A 538 -15.48 -6.62 -8.36
C MET A 538 -16.04 -6.84 -6.94
N LYS A 539 -15.88 -5.86 -6.03
CA LYS A 539 -16.35 -6.00 -4.65
C LYS A 539 -17.88 -6.15 -4.56
N LEU A 540 -18.65 -5.50 -5.44
CA LEU A 540 -20.11 -5.66 -5.47
C LEU A 540 -20.51 -7.10 -5.75
N PHE A 541 -19.87 -7.73 -6.72
CA PHE A 541 -20.12 -9.12 -7.10
C PHE A 541 -19.52 -10.12 -6.10
N GLU A 542 -18.28 -9.92 -5.66
CA GLU A 542 -17.60 -10.77 -4.67
C GLU A 542 -18.37 -10.83 -3.33
N ASN A 543 -18.95 -9.72 -2.88
CA ASN A 543 -19.80 -9.68 -1.68
C ASN A 543 -21.08 -10.52 -1.81
N GLU A 544 -21.53 -10.75 -3.05
CA GLU A 544 -22.65 -11.63 -3.38
C GLU A 544 -22.18 -13.04 -3.78
N ASP A 545 -20.94 -13.39 -3.45
CA ASP A 545 -20.30 -14.70 -3.66
C ASP A 545 -20.01 -15.07 -5.12
N PHE A 546 -20.07 -14.11 -6.05
CA PHE A 546 -19.55 -14.32 -7.40
C PHE A 546 -18.03 -14.42 -7.38
N VAL A 547 -17.48 -14.96 -8.47
CA VAL A 547 -16.06 -14.86 -8.80
C VAL A 547 -15.89 -14.03 -10.06
N CYS A 548 -14.86 -13.19 -10.09
CA CYS A 548 -14.46 -12.45 -11.29
C CYS A 548 -13.53 -13.33 -12.12
N ASP A 549 -13.70 -13.33 -13.43
CA ASP A 549 -12.80 -14.02 -14.35
C ASP A 549 -11.35 -13.52 -14.20
N HIS A 550 -10.37 -14.38 -14.48
CA HIS A 550 -8.96 -14.02 -14.30
C HIS A 550 -8.45 -13.04 -15.35
N LYS A 551 -9.08 -13.00 -16.53
CA LYS A 551 -8.69 -12.21 -17.69
C LYS A 551 -9.67 -11.08 -18.01
N GLU A 552 -10.91 -11.16 -17.50
CA GLU A 552 -11.97 -10.21 -17.83
C GLU A 552 -12.54 -9.51 -16.59
N TYR A 553 -12.17 -8.25 -16.35
CA TYR A 553 -12.64 -7.48 -15.18
C TYR A 553 -14.16 -7.28 -15.11
N TRP A 554 -14.88 -7.51 -16.22
CA TRP A 554 -16.32 -7.33 -16.34
C TRP A 554 -17.12 -8.63 -16.24
N HIS A 555 -16.46 -9.81 -16.28
CA HIS A 555 -17.12 -11.11 -16.30
C HIS A 555 -17.21 -11.70 -14.89
N PHE A 556 -18.41 -12.12 -14.50
CA PHE A 556 -18.69 -12.67 -13.17
C PHE A 556 -19.45 -13.98 -13.25
N ASP A 557 -18.94 -14.99 -12.57
CA ASP A 557 -19.51 -16.32 -12.50
C ASP A 557 -20.10 -16.61 -11.12
N TYR A 558 -21.26 -17.28 -11.11
CA TYR A 558 -21.86 -17.86 -9.92
C TYR A 558 -22.48 -19.22 -10.23
N GLY A 559 -22.24 -20.20 -9.36
CA GLY A 559 -22.85 -21.52 -9.40
C GLY A 559 -22.44 -22.42 -10.57
N ASN A 560 -21.78 -21.91 -11.60
CA ASN A 560 -21.25 -22.69 -12.71
C ASN A 560 -19.84 -23.24 -12.40
N ILE A 561 -19.24 -23.91 -13.39
CA ILE A 561 -17.94 -24.58 -13.28
C ILE A 561 -16.78 -23.62 -12.96
N GLY A 562 -16.79 -22.39 -13.48
CA GLY A 562 -15.77 -21.37 -13.18
C GLY A 562 -15.84 -20.94 -11.71
N TRP A 563 -17.05 -20.65 -11.23
CA TRP A 563 -17.29 -20.36 -9.83
C TRP A 563 -16.86 -21.51 -8.90
N ALA A 564 -17.25 -22.74 -9.21
CA ALA A 564 -16.92 -23.91 -8.39
C ALA A 564 -15.41 -24.14 -8.32
N ALA A 565 -14.70 -24.02 -9.44
CA ALA A 565 -13.26 -24.24 -9.52
C ALA A 565 -12.44 -23.16 -8.78
N GLU A 566 -12.90 -21.91 -8.78
CA GLU A 566 -12.23 -20.81 -8.08
C GLU A 566 -12.49 -20.85 -6.56
N LYS A 567 -13.69 -21.32 -6.16
CA LYS A 567 -14.09 -21.45 -4.75
C LYS A 567 -13.72 -22.81 -4.15
N ASP A 568 -12.97 -23.64 -4.87
CA ASP A 568 -12.60 -25.02 -4.50
C ASP A 568 -13.81 -25.85 -4.00
N LYS A 569 -14.93 -25.76 -4.72
CA LYS A 569 -16.14 -26.56 -4.45
C LYS A 569 -15.99 -27.95 -5.06
N GLU A 570 -16.62 -28.93 -4.43
CA GLU A 570 -16.66 -30.31 -4.95
C GLU A 570 -17.45 -30.45 -6.26
N TYR A 571 -18.44 -29.58 -6.47
CA TYR A 571 -19.27 -29.57 -7.68
C TYR A 571 -19.81 -28.18 -8.01
N ALA A 572 -20.15 -27.98 -9.28
CA ALA A 572 -20.93 -26.84 -9.76
C ALA A 572 -22.43 -27.13 -9.71
N ASN A 573 -23.25 -26.09 -9.48
CA ASN A 573 -24.70 -26.18 -9.40
C ASN A 573 -25.40 -26.01 -10.76
N TYR A 574 -24.75 -25.36 -11.73
CA TYR A 574 -25.35 -25.02 -13.02
C TYR A 574 -24.59 -25.69 -14.17
N SER A 575 -25.31 -26.54 -14.90
CA SER A 575 -24.93 -27.10 -16.19
C SER A 575 -25.28 -26.15 -17.34
N VAL A 576 -24.70 -26.44 -18.50
CA VAL A 576 -25.01 -25.76 -19.76
C VAL A 576 -26.43 -26.13 -20.19
N LEU A 577 -27.25 -25.10 -20.50
CA LEU A 577 -28.62 -25.27 -20.96
C LEU A 577 -28.73 -25.08 -22.47
N GLU A 578 -29.33 -26.03 -23.16
CA GLU A 578 -29.81 -25.82 -24.53
C GLU A 578 -31.10 -24.98 -24.53
N GLU A 579 -31.34 -24.21 -25.59
CA GLU A 579 -32.48 -23.30 -25.69
C GLU A 579 -33.84 -24.02 -25.59
N SER A 580 -33.91 -25.28 -26.01
CA SER A 580 -35.08 -26.15 -25.88
C SER A 580 -35.51 -26.40 -24.44
N PHE A 581 -34.62 -26.24 -23.46
CA PHE A 581 -34.92 -26.38 -22.03
C PHE A 581 -35.41 -25.07 -21.38
N VAL A 582 -35.42 -23.96 -22.13
CA VAL A 582 -35.95 -22.67 -21.67
C VAL A 582 -37.44 -22.61 -21.99
N LYS A 583 -38.26 -22.28 -20.99
CA LYS A 583 -39.72 -22.17 -21.18
C LYS A 583 -40.02 -21.10 -22.25
N PRO A 584 -40.85 -21.39 -23.27
CA PRO A 584 -41.15 -20.44 -24.35
C PRO A 584 -41.68 -19.09 -23.83
N SER A 585 -42.47 -19.09 -22.75
CA SER A 585 -42.97 -17.87 -22.12
C SER A 585 -41.88 -16.94 -21.59
N THR A 586 -40.70 -17.47 -21.24
CA THR A 586 -39.54 -16.68 -20.76
C THR A 586 -38.85 -15.93 -21.90
N LEU A 587 -39.03 -16.39 -23.15
CA LEU A 587 -38.49 -15.78 -24.36
C LEU A 587 -39.42 -14.71 -24.95
N ASN A 588 -40.66 -14.61 -24.46
CA ASN A 588 -41.59 -13.55 -24.89
C ASN A 588 -41.00 -12.17 -24.55
N TYR A 589 -40.98 -11.30 -25.55
CA TYR A 589 -40.48 -9.94 -25.40
C TYR A 589 -41.60 -9.06 -24.84
N PRO A 590 -41.39 -8.34 -23.72
CA PRO A 590 -42.44 -7.54 -23.12
C PRO A 590 -42.68 -6.24 -23.91
N ASP A 591 -43.91 -5.74 -23.84
CA ASP A 591 -44.30 -4.40 -24.30
C ASP A 591 -43.83 -3.33 -23.29
N GLN A 592 -42.51 -3.22 -23.07
CA GLN A 592 -41.90 -2.22 -22.19
C GLN A 592 -40.76 -1.47 -22.90
N ILE A 593 -40.63 -0.17 -22.60
CA ILE A 593 -39.53 0.67 -23.08
C ILE A 593 -38.33 0.47 -22.15
N PHE A 594 -37.28 -0.15 -22.69
CA PHE A 594 -36.01 -0.34 -21.98
C PHE A 594 -35.04 0.81 -22.29
N PHE A 595 -34.27 1.22 -21.29
CA PHE A 595 -33.12 2.11 -21.49
C PHE A 595 -31.93 1.30 -22.01
N TYR A 596 -31.71 1.39 -23.31
CA TYR A 596 -30.50 0.94 -23.97
C TYR A 596 -29.49 2.09 -24.01
N LEU A 597 -28.22 1.79 -23.74
CA LEU A 597 -27.09 2.67 -24.04
C LEU A 597 -26.53 2.40 -25.43
#